data_AF-A0A258SNJ8-F1
#
_entry.id   AF-A0A258SNJ8-F1
#
_cell.length_a   1.000
_cell.length_b   1.000
_cell.length_c   1.000
_cell.angle_alpha   90.00
_cell.angle_beta   90.00
_cell.angle_gamma   90.00
#
_symmetry.space_group_name_H-M   'P 1'
#
loop_
_entity.id
_entity.type
_entity.pdbx_description
1 polymer ?
#
loop_
_entity_poly.entity_id
_entity_poly.type
_entity_poly.pdbx_seq_one_letter_code
_entity_poly.pdbx_strand_id
1 'polypeptide(L)' 'NAAKAVEIDYCGVDIIQALSGEYYVLEVNSIPAWRGLQSVTDFNIAQVLVDDLLEKLNGS' A
#
# COMPACT_ATOMS: atom_id res chain seq x y z
N ASN A 1 7.05 -9.54 4.54
CA ASN A 1 6.20 -8.42 4.09
C ASN A 1 6.69 -7.13 4.70
N ALA A 2 7.05 -6.15 3.86
CA ALA A 2 7.59 -4.85 4.26
C ALA A 2 6.65 -4.09 5.23
N ALA A 3 5.33 -4.14 5.01
CA ALA A 3 4.33 -3.54 5.91
C ALA A 3 4.39 -4.10 7.35
N LYS A 4 4.59 -5.42 7.50
CA LYS A 4 4.73 -6.06 8.83
C LYS A 4 6.01 -5.66 9.56
N ALA A 5 7.03 -5.19 8.84
CA ALA A 5 8.29 -4.77 9.45
C ALA A 5 8.22 -3.36 10.05
N VAL A 6 7.18 -2.57 9.72
CA VAL A 6 7.03 -1.17 10.14
C VAL A 6 5.80 -0.90 11.01
N GLU A 7 5.02 -1.92 11.38
CA GLU A 7 3.78 -1.78 12.20
C GLU A 7 2.76 -0.78 11.61
N ILE A 8 2.68 -0.69 10.28
CA ILE A 8 1.70 0.15 9.59
C ILE A 8 0.70 -0.77 8.88
N ASP A 9 -0.59 -0.58 9.16
CA ASP A 9 -1.67 -1.34 8.51
C ASP A 9 -1.64 -1.21 6.98
N TYR A 10 -1.19 -0.04 6.48
CA TYR A 10 -1.11 0.29 5.07
C TYR A 10 0.12 1.11 4.73
N CYS A 11 0.96 0.62 3.81
CA CYS A 11 2.11 1.37 3.30
C CYS A 11 2.15 1.33 1.77
N GLY A 12 2.71 2.36 1.17
CA GLY A 12 3.17 2.27 -0.22
C GLY A 12 4.54 1.62 -0.29
N VAL A 13 4.78 0.88 -1.37
CA VAL A 13 6.08 0.27 -1.65
C VAL A 13 6.50 0.67 -3.05
N ASP A 14 7.62 1.36 -3.14
CA ASP A 14 8.21 1.74 -4.43
C ASP A 14 9.14 0.63 -4.90
N ILE A 15 8.91 0.12 -6.11
CA ILE A 15 9.63 -1.02 -6.67
C ILE A 15 10.24 -0.61 -8.01
N ILE A 16 11.47 -1.05 -8.27
CA ILE A 16 12.11 -0.93 -9.57
C ILE A 16 12.43 -2.31 -10.14
N GLN A 17 12.25 -2.49 -11.45
CA GLN A 17 12.71 -3.67 -12.15
C GLN A 17 14.12 -3.42 -12.72
N ALA A 18 15.08 -4.27 -12.37
CA ALA A 18 16.39 -4.25 -12.97
C ALA A 18 16.35 -4.77 -14.41
N LEU A 19 17.39 -4.45 -15.19
CA LEU A 19 17.54 -4.95 -16.56
C LEU A 19 17.61 -6.48 -16.64
N SER A 20 18.00 -7.15 -15.55
CA SER A 20 17.98 -8.60 -15.42
C SER A 20 16.58 -9.20 -15.22
N GLY A 21 15.55 -8.37 -15.01
CA GLY A 21 14.17 -8.77 -14.73
C GLY A 21 13.82 -8.87 -13.25
N GLU A 22 14.82 -8.84 -12.36
CA GLU A 22 14.64 -8.87 -10.90
C GLU A 22 14.00 -7.59 -10.37
N TYR A 23 13.14 -7.71 -9.35
CA TYR A 23 12.48 -6.58 -8.70
C TYR A 23 13.15 -6.22 -7.37
N TYR A 24 13.36 -4.93 -7.13
CA TYR A 24 13.95 -4.40 -5.90
C TYR A 24 13.01 -3.40 -5.24
N VAL A 25 12.86 -3.50 -3.92
CA VAL A 25 12.17 -2.51 -3.10
C VAL A 25 13.13 -1.34 -2.84
N LEU A 26 12.68 -0.13 -3.16
CA LEU A 26 13.43 1.09 -2.95
C LEU A 26 13.07 1.75 -1.60
N GLU A 27 11.77 1.88 -1.35
CA GLU A 27 11.26 2.57 -0.17
C GLU A 27 9.94 1.93 0.30
N VAL A 28 9.70 2.06 1.60
CA VAL A 28 8.43 1.72 2.24
C VAL A 28 7.91 2.98 2.91
N ASN A 29 6.81 3.52 2.38
CA ASN A 29 6.28 4.83 2.75
C ASN A 29 4.97 4.71 3.53
N SER A 30 4.86 5.45 4.63
CA SER A 30 3.62 5.57 5.42
C SER A 30 2.58 6.47 4.77
N ILE A 31 3.02 7.39 3.88
CA ILE A 31 2.15 8.32 3.14
C ILE A 31 2.55 8.26 1.65
N PRO A 32 2.10 7.25 0.90
CA PRO A 32 2.36 7.20 -0.54
C PRO A 32 1.59 8.29 -1.29
N ALA A 33 1.91 8.44 -2.58
CA ALA A 33 1.27 9.37 -3.50
C ALA A 33 -0.17 8.95 -3.87
N TRP A 34 -1.06 8.85 -2.87
CA TRP A 34 -2.41 8.30 -2.95
C TRP A 34 -3.25 8.90 -4.07
N ARG A 35 -3.15 10.22 -4.30
CA ARG A 35 -3.91 10.89 -5.37
C ARG A 35 -3.51 10.37 -6.76
N GLY A 36 -2.22 10.19 -7.00
CA GLY A 36 -1.72 9.64 -8.26
C GLY A 36 -2.17 8.19 -8.42
N LEU A 37 -2.01 7.38 -7.37
CA LEU A 37 -2.42 5.98 -7.37
C LEU A 37 -3.92 5.82 -7.63
N GLN A 38 -4.75 6.62 -6.98
CA GLN A 38 -6.20 6.63 -7.18
C GLN A 38 -6.61 6.97 -8.63
N SER A 39 -5.84 7.82 -9.32
CA SER A 39 -6.15 8.21 -10.71
C SER A 39 -5.94 7.09 -11.73
N VAL A 40 -5.17 6.06 -11.38
CA VAL A 40 -4.87 4.90 -12.23
C VAL A 40 -5.46 3.60 -11.68
N THR A 41 -6.29 3.69 -10.66
CA THR A 41 -6.88 2.55 -9.96
C THR A 41 -8.40 2.59 -10.11
N ASP A 42 -9.00 1.48 -10.51
CA ASP A 42 -10.43 1.40 -10.83
C ASP A 42 -11.35 1.29 -9.60
N PHE A 43 -10.77 1.09 -8.41
CA PHE A 43 -11.48 1.05 -7.14
C PHE A 43 -11.12 2.25 -6.27
N ASN A 44 -12.03 2.63 -5.37
CA ASN A 44 -11.78 3.69 -4.40
C ASN A 44 -10.88 3.18 -3.28
N ILE A 45 -9.61 3.58 -3.31
CA ILE A 45 -8.60 3.17 -2.34
C ILE A 45 -9.01 3.63 -0.94
N ALA A 46 -9.48 4.87 -0.77
CA ALA A 46 -9.88 5.38 0.53
C ALA A 46 -11.05 4.58 1.12
N GLN A 47 -12.01 4.16 0.28
CA GLN A 47 -13.13 3.33 0.74
C GLN A 47 -12.64 1.96 1.22
N VAL A 48 -11.76 1.30 0.47
CA VAL A 48 -11.19 -0.01 0.87
C VAL A 48 -10.44 0.09 2.20
N LEU A 49 -9.64 1.15 2.39
CA LEU A 49 -8.93 1.38 3.64
C LEU A 49 -9.87 1.61 4.83
N VAL A 50 -10.95 2.35 4.62
CA VAL A 50 -11.97 2.60 5.65
C VAL A 50 -12.74 1.33 5.98
N ASP A 51 -13.14 0.55 4.97
CA ASP A 51 -13.91 -0.67 5.16
C ASP A 51 -13.12 -1.71 5.98
N ASP A 52 -11.85 -1.94 5.66
CA ASP A 52 -10.99 -2.85 6.45
C ASP A 52 -10.73 -2.33 7.87
N LEU A 53 -10.55 -1.01 8.05
CA LEU A 53 -10.43 -0.44 9.39
C LEU A 53 -11.69 -0.71 10.21
N LEU A 54 -12.87 -0.51 9.62
CA LEU A 54 -14.15 -0.78 10.28
C LEU A 54 -14.32 -2.27 10.58
N GLU A 55 -13.91 -3.16 9.68
CA GLU A 55 -13.94 -4.61 9.90
C GLU A 55 -13.06 -5.03 11.08
N LYS A 56 -11.83 -4.49 11.17
CA LYS A 56 -10.93 -4.73 12.31
C LYS A 56 -11.47 -4.20 13.63
N LEU A 57 -12.12 -3.04 13.62
CA LEU A 57 -12.71 -2.43 14.83
C LEU A 57 -13.97 -3.14 15.31
N ASN A 58 -14.76 -3.72 14.38
CA ASN A 58 -16.00 -4.41 14.71
C ASN A 58 -15.79 -5.83 15.26
N GLY A 59 -14.55 -6.33 15.26
CA GLY A 59 -14.17 -7.64 15.78
C GLY A 59 -14.60 -8.78 14.85
N SER A 60 -13.61 -9.53 14.38
CA SER A 60 -13.83 -10.84 13.75
C SER A 60 -14.53 -11.82 14.68
#